data_AF-A0A2V6U0H1-F1
#
_entry.id   AF-A0A2V6U0H1-F1
#
_cell.length_a   1.000
_cell.length_b   1.000
_cell.length_c   1.000
_cell.angle_alpha   90.00
_cell.angle_beta   90.00
_cell.angle_gamma   90.00
#
_symmetry.space_group_name_H-M   'P 1'
#
loop_
_entity.id
_entity.type
_entity.pdbx_description
1 polymer ?
#
loop_
_entity_poly.entity_id
_entity_poly.type
_entity_poly.pdbx_seq_one_letter_code
_entity_poly.pdbx_strand_id
1 'polypeptide(L)'
;MESTENRRPDWTSAAGLTYSTGVTQIGNLAEKPAICRGGAVSEYPETEGRLDHRRRVVITGIGVVAPNGIGKDAFWRALVTGQSAVDWITSFDASKYPSQVAAQIRDFTPTDYMPARIAKSVGRFTHLAVAASVLAVRDADLPENLGTVHRTAALCLGTSVGGSADIGERNVRRFFAKGIPRLDPLGMLEFSGHAATSHVSQLLKLTGPATTLTSGCTTGLDVVDWGCLQIADGGSDMAVVGASEVPVSEFIFALFAAGGFLSTWSGPPSASSRPYDRLRSG
;
A
#
# COMPACT_ATOMS: atom_id res chain seq x y z
N MET A 1 -64.09 -7.39 -5.69
CA MET A 1 -64.26 -6.03 -5.12
C MET A 1 -63.57 -6.08 -3.78
N GLU A 2 -62.39 -5.54 -3.53
CA GLU A 2 -61.67 -4.41 -4.11
C GLU A 2 -60.17 -4.63 -3.83
N SER A 3 -59.33 -4.19 -4.75
CA SER A 3 -57.88 -4.28 -4.77
C SER A 3 -57.23 -3.28 -3.82
N THR A 4 -56.36 -3.72 -2.90
CA THR A 4 -55.42 -2.83 -2.19
C THR A 4 -54.08 -2.85 -2.90
N GLU A 5 -53.86 -1.78 -3.66
CA GLU A 5 -52.73 -1.53 -4.52
C GLU A 5 -51.48 -1.14 -3.71
N ASN A 6 -50.37 -1.81 -4.03
CA ASN A 6 -49.07 -1.71 -3.37
C ASN A 6 -48.34 -0.43 -3.84
N ARG A 7 -48.40 0.66 -3.06
CA ARG A 7 -47.66 1.90 -3.36
C ARG A 7 -46.17 1.76 -3.00
N ARG A 8 -45.33 1.68 -4.02
CA ARG A 8 -43.87 1.89 -3.92
C ARG A 8 -43.58 3.39 -3.72
N PRO A 9 -42.54 3.79 -2.96
CA PRO A 9 -42.13 5.20 -2.89
C PRO A 9 -41.50 5.64 -4.22
N ASP A 10 -42.02 6.72 -4.77
CA ASP A 10 -41.51 7.42 -5.95
C ASP A 10 -40.33 8.32 -5.53
N TRP A 11 -39.14 8.04 -6.06
CA TRP A 11 -37.90 8.77 -5.78
C TRP A 11 -37.61 9.89 -6.78
N THR A 12 -38.58 10.34 -7.58
CA THR A 12 -38.33 11.33 -8.65
C THR A 12 -38.38 12.80 -8.22
N SER A 13 -38.48 13.15 -6.92
CA SER A 13 -38.64 14.55 -6.48
C SER A 13 -37.53 15.11 -5.57
N ALA A 14 -36.28 14.68 -5.71
CA ALA A 14 -35.13 15.30 -5.04
C ALA A 14 -34.06 15.79 -6.04
N ALA A 15 -34.49 16.54 -7.05
CA ALA A 15 -33.60 17.33 -7.90
C ALA A 15 -33.31 18.67 -7.18
N GLY A 16 -32.19 18.74 -6.47
CA GLY A 16 -31.85 19.97 -5.74
C GLY A 16 -30.59 19.91 -4.89
N LEU A 17 -29.52 19.27 -5.36
CA LEU A 17 -28.17 19.45 -4.80
C LEU A 17 -27.17 19.55 -5.95
N THR A 18 -26.88 20.80 -6.31
CA THR A 18 -25.89 21.17 -7.32
C THR A 18 -24.50 20.86 -6.77
N TYR A 19 -23.90 19.74 -7.18
CA TYR A 19 -22.46 19.53 -7.03
C TYR A 19 -21.75 20.41 -8.07
N SER A 20 -21.00 21.41 -7.60
CA SER A 20 -20.08 22.18 -8.43
C SER A 20 -18.91 21.29 -8.85
N THR A 21 -19.04 20.59 -9.97
CA THR A 21 -17.89 20.01 -10.67
C THR A 21 -17.25 21.12 -11.51
N GLY A 22 -16.21 21.75 -10.96
CA GLY A 22 -15.33 22.62 -11.73
C GLY A 22 -14.49 21.80 -12.70
N VAL A 23 -15.08 21.40 -13.83
CA VAL A 23 -14.33 20.92 -14.99
C VAL A 23 -14.02 22.15 -15.84
N THR A 24 -12.78 22.63 -15.80
CA THR A 24 -12.32 23.62 -16.75
C THR A 24 -12.27 22.96 -18.13
N GLN A 25 -13.25 23.32 -18.96
CA GLN A 25 -13.36 22.92 -20.36
C GLN A 25 -12.13 23.44 -21.13
N ILE A 26 -11.22 22.54 -21.52
CA ILE A 26 -10.12 22.89 -22.43
C ILE A 26 -10.74 23.03 -23.82
N GLY A 27 -10.69 24.26 -24.33
CA GLY A 27 -11.24 24.64 -25.63
C GLY A 27 -10.60 23.90 -26.80
N ASN A 28 -11.45 23.67 -27.80
CA ASN A 28 -11.13 23.07 -29.09
C ASN A 28 -10.18 23.99 -29.89
N LEU A 29 -8.97 23.52 -30.20
CA LEU A 29 -8.10 24.12 -31.21
C LEU A 29 -7.66 23.03 -32.19
N ALA A 30 -8.38 22.96 -33.30
CA ALA A 30 -7.95 22.27 -34.50
C ALA A 30 -6.92 23.13 -35.23
N GLU A 31 -5.63 22.84 -35.07
CA GLU A 31 -4.59 23.28 -36.00
C GLU A 31 -3.69 22.09 -36.38
N LYS A 32 -3.41 22.00 -37.69
CA LYS A 32 -2.72 20.89 -38.37
C LYS A 32 -1.27 20.73 -37.88
N PRO A 33 -0.67 19.53 -37.97
CA PRO A 33 0.71 19.33 -37.56
C PRO A 33 1.67 20.01 -38.54
N ALA A 34 2.41 21.01 -38.06
CA ALA A 34 3.55 21.56 -38.77
C ALA A 34 4.70 20.57 -38.71
N ILE A 35 5.12 20.08 -39.88
CA ILE A 35 6.30 19.25 -40.06
C ILE A 35 7.52 20.17 -39.87
N CYS A 36 8.22 20.05 -38.74
CA CYS A 36 9.44 20.80 -38.48
C CYS A 36 10.56 20.33 -39.41
N ARG A 37 10.87 21.14 -40.43
CA ARG A 37 12.11 21.05 -41.21
C ARG A 37 13.28 21.50 -40.35
N GLY A 38 14.40 20.78 -40.46
CA GLY A 38 15.62 21.04 -39.69
C GLY A 38 16.21 22.44 -39.90
N GLY A 39 16.78 22.97 -38.82
CA GLY A 39 17.56 24.20 -38.81
C GLY A 39 17.79 24.72 -37.39
N ALA A 40 19.08 24.85 -37.04
CA ALA A 40 19.66 25.41 -35.81
C ALA A 40 19.56 24.55 -34.53
N VAL A 41 20.69 23.91 -34.21
CA VAL A 41 21.00 23.43 -32.86
C VAL A 41 21.01 24.67 -31.96
N SER A 42 20.00 24.81 -31.11
CA SER A 42 20.02 25.79 -30.02
C SER A 42 21.07 25.32 -29.03
N GLU A 43 22.19 26.03 -28.94
CA GLU A 43 23.11 25.91 -27.82
C GLU A 43 22.32 26.10 -26.52
N TYR A 44 22.21 25.04 -25.74
CA TYR A 44 21.80 25.16 -24.35
C TYR A 44 22.94 25.87 -23.63
N PRO A 45 22.70 26.98 -22.91
CA PRO A 45 23.75 27.55 -22.09
C PRO A 45 24.15 26.49 -21.07
N GLU A 46 25.41 26.07 -21.11
CA GLU A 46 26.01 25.24 -20.09
C GLU A 46 25.78 25.95 -18.75
N THR A 47 24.94 25.36 -17.90
CA THR A 47 24.78 25.84 -16.54
C THR A 47 26.05 25.48 -15.77
N GLU A 48 27.07 26.31 -15.92
CA GLU A 48 28.21 26.34 -15.02
C GLU A 48 27.70 26.56 -13.59
N GLY A 49 27.92 25.57 -12.72
CA GLY A 49 28.20 25.84 -11.32
C GLY A 49 27.02 26.02 -10.35
N ARG A 50 25.85 25.42 -10.56
CA ARG A 50 25.04 25.06 -9.37
C ARG A 50 25.61 23.75 -8.83
N LEU A 51 26.60 23.84 -7.93
CA LEU A 51 26.91 22.72 -7.06
C LEU A 51 25.57 22.31 -6.43
N ASP A 52 25.07 21.12 -6.77
CA ASP A 52 23.86 20.59 -6.17
C ASP A 52 24.19 20.32 -4.71
N HIS A 53 24.06 21.34 -3.87
CA HIS A 53 24.33 21.28 -2.42
C HIS A 53 23.29 20.43 -1.67
N ARG A 54 22.62 19.51 -2.37
CA ARG A 54 21.70 18.56 -1.76
C ARG A 54 22.48 17.59 -0.89
N ARG A 55 21.90 17.31 0.28
CA ARG A 55 22.50 16.34 1.21
C ARG A 55 22.49 14.95 0.56
N ARG A 56 23.60 14.23 0.72
CA ARG A 56 23.66 12.82 0.31
C ARG A 56 22.72 12.00 1.20
N VAL A 57 21.93 11.14 0.58
CA VAL A 57 21.04 10.20 1.26
C VAL A 57 21.67 8.81 1.24
N VAL A 58 21.59 8.10 2.37
CA VAL A 58 22.07 6.72 2.52
C VAL A 58 20.99 5.89 3.20
N ILE A 59 20.98 4.58 2.94
CA ILE A 59 20.12 3.61 3.63
C ILE A 59 20.93 3.04 4.79
N THR A 60 20.46 3.22 6.02
CA THR A 60 21.14 2.75 7.23
C THR A 60 20.56 1.47 7.82
N GLY A 61 19.31 1.13 7.51
CA GLY A 61 18.67 -0.10 7.99
C GLY A 61 17.52 -0.55 7.10
N ILE A 62 17.29 -1.85 7.04
CA ILE A 62 16.26 -2.49 6.24
C ILE A 62 15.45 -3.48 7.08
N GLY A 63 14.13 -3.35 7.04
CA GLY A 63 13.20 -4.26 7.70
C GLY A 63 12.23 -4.86 6.69
N VAL A 64 12.11 -6.19 6.69
CA VAL A 64 11.28 -6.93 5.73
C VAL A 64 10.40 -7.93 6.46
N VAL A 65 9.13 -7.98 6.09
CA VAL A 65 8.19 -9.03 6.49
C VAL A 65 7.52 -9.53 5.21
N ALA A 66 8.04 -10.63 4.67
CA ALA A 66 7.62 -11.16 3.38
C ALA A 66 7.25 -12.66 3.49
N PRO A 67 6.45 -13.19 2.55
CA PRO A 67 6.05 -14.60 2.54
C PRO A 67 7.21 -15.61 2.57
N ASN A 68 8.37 -15.24 2.03
CA ASN A 68 9.58 -16.05 1.96
C ASN A 68 10.59 -15.75 3.09
N GLY A 69 10.29 -14.84 4.01
CA GLY A 69 11.18 -14.54 5.13
C GLY A 69 10.78 -13.30 5.94
N ILE A 70 10.92 -13.40 7.26
CA ILE A 70 10.79 -12.29 8.20
C ILE A 70 12.19 -11.88 8.64
N GLY A 71 12.51 -10.59 8.50
CA GLY A 71 13.85 -10.05 8.70
C GLY A 71 14.72 -10.10 7.44
N LYS A 72 15.69 -9.19 7.36
CA LYS A 72 16.54 -9.00 6.16
C LYS A 72 17.31 -10.26 5.76
N ASP A 73 17.83 -11.01 6.74
CA ASP A 73 18.73 -12.14 6.47
C ASP A 73 17.97 -13.35 5.91
N ALA A 74 16.80 -13.66 6.49
CA ALA A 74 15.94 -14.73 6.00
C ALA A 74 15.40 -14.41 4.61
N PHE A 75 14.95 -13.17 4.40
CA PHE A 75 14.47 -12.70 3.11
C PHE A 75 15.58 -12.75 2.05
N TRP A 76 16.76 -12.21 2.35
CA TRP A 76 17.91 -12.22 1.44
C TRP A 76 18.34 -13.64 1.06
N ARG A 77 18.43 -14.54 2.04
CA ARG A 77 18.75 -15.95 1.78
C ARG A 77 17.76 -16.58 0.81
N ALA A 78 16.47 -16.40 1.04
CA ALA A 78 15.42 -16.94 0.19
C ALA A 78 15.52 -16.41 -1.25
N LEU A 79 15.85 -15.13 -1.44
CA LEU A 79 16.07 -14.55 -2.77
C LEU A 79 17.27 -15.19 -3.48
N VAL A 80 18.43 -15.27 -2.81
CA VAL A 80 19.67 -15.78 -3.41
C VAL A 80 19.57 -17.28 -3.73
N THR A 81 18.79 -18.05 -2.97
CA THR A 81 18.55 -19.48 -3.23
C THR A 81 17.37 -19.74 -4.17
N GLY A 82 16.67 -18.71 -4.65
CA GLY A 82 15.52 -18.86 -5.55
C GLY A 82 14.31 -19.57 -4.90
N GLN A 83 14.11 -19.39 -3.59
CA GLN A 83 13.01 -20.03 -2.86
C GLN A 83 11.70 -19.29 -3.14
N SER A 84 10.77 -19.96 -3.81
CA SER A 84 9.40 -19.47 -4.02
C SER A 84 8.58 -19.62 -2.74
N ALA A 85 7.79 -18.58 -2.42
CA ALA A 85 6.78 -18.63 -1.36
C ALA A 85 5.34 -18.70 -1.87
N VAL A 86 5.16 -18.87 -3.19
CA VAL A 86 3.84 -19.07 -3.77
C VAL A 86 3.39 -20.49 -3.47
N ASP A 87 2.25 -20.60 -2.80
CA ASP A 87 1.61 -21.87 -2.43
C ASP A 87 0.10 -21.73 -2.56
N TRP A 88 -0.63 -22.83 -2.34
CA TRP A 88 -2.09 -22.82 -2.30
C TRP A 88 -2.61 -21.84 -1.24
N ILE A 89 -3.72 -21.18 -1.57
CA ILE A 89 -4.41 -20.28 -0.65
C ILE A 89 -5.05 -21.12 0.46
N THR A 90 -4.85 -20.66 1.69
CA THR A 90 -5.36 -21.32 2.91
C THR A 90 -6.23 -20.39 3.76
N SER A 91 -6.24 -19.08 3.44
CA SER A 91 -7.00 -18.07 4.18
C SER A 91 -8.49 -18.04 3.84
N PHE A 92 -8.89 -18.58 2.69
CA PHE A 92 -10.28 -18.74 2.26
C PHE A 92 -10.40 -19.85 1.20
N ASP A 93 -11.62 -20.29 0.91
CA ASP A 93 -11.89 -21.26 -0.17
C ASP A 93 -11.71 -20.60 -1.54
N ALA A 94 -10.62 -20.95 -2.21
CA ALA A 94 -10.28 -20.41 -3.52
C ALA A 94 -10.78 -21.26 -4.70
N SER A 95 -11.45 -22.39 -4.45
CA SER A 95 -11.79 -23.41 -5.47
C SER A 95 -12.60 -22.86 -6.65
N LYS A 96 -13.40 -21.83 -6.42
CA LYS A 96 -14.25 -21.16 -7.42
C LYS A 96 -13.52 -20.11 -8.28
N TYR A 97 -12.26 -19.79 -7.98
CA TYR A 97 -11.51 -18.75 -8.69
C TYR A 97 -10.60 -19.35 -9.77
N PRO A 98 -10.29 -18.58 -10.83
CA PRO A 98 -9.38 -19.02 -11.89
C PRO A 98 -7.95 -19.27 -11.41
N SER A 99 -7.56 -18.67 -10.28
CA SER A 99 -6.29 -18.89 -9.60
C SER A 99 -6.54 -19.31 -8.17
N GLN A 100 -5.71 -20.20 -7.63
CA GLN A 100 -5.88 -20.77 -6.29
C GLN A 100 -4.60 -20.64 -5.44
N VAL A 101 -3.66 -19.82 -5.89
CA VAL A 101 -2.33 -19.69 -5.30
C VAL A 101 -2.06 -18.24 -4.89
N ALA A 102 -1.30 -18.07 -3.82
CA ALA A 102 -0.81 -16.76 -3.38
C ALA A 102 0.45 -16.93 -2.53
N ALA A 103 1.29 -15.91 -2.49
CA ALA A 103 2.37 -15.83 -1.50
C ALA A 103 1.83 -15.18 -0.22
N GLN A 104 1.57 -16.01 0.79
CA GLN A 104 0.99 -15.57 2.08
C GLN A 104 2.06 -15.56 3.16
N ILE A 105 2.11 -14.50 3.98
CA ILE A 105 2.98 -14.48 5.17
C ILE A 105 2.45 -15.49 6.20
N ARG A 106 3.27 -16.47 6.55
CA ARG A 106 2.99 -17.48 7.57
C ARG A 106 3.84 -17.22 8.82
N ASP A 107 3.48 -17.86 9.92
CA ASP A 107 4.28 -17.87 11.16
C ASP A 107 4.67 -16.48 11.70
N PHE A 108 3.76 -15.52 11.55
CA PHE A 108 3.94 -14.14 12.02
C PHE A 108 3.14 -13.89 13.29
N THR A 109 3.82 -13.44 14.34
CA THR A 109 3.23 -13.13 15.65
C THR A 109 3.32 -11.63 15.91
N PRO A 110 2.21 -10.87 15.85
CA PRO A 110 2.24 -9.41 16.02
C PRO A 110 2.82 -8.96 17.37
N THR A 111 2.62 -9.75 18.42
CA THR A 111 3.03 -9.41 19.79
C THR A 111 4.55 -9.39 20.00
N ASP A 112 5.32 -9.89 19.03
CA ASP A 112 6.78 -9.83 19.06
C ASP A 112 7.30 -8.40 18.72
N TYR A 113 6.43 -7.56 18.14
CA TYR A 113 6.78 -6.24 17.63
C TYR A 113 5.94 -5.10 18.21
N MET A 114 4.80 -5.41 18.83
CA MET A 114 3.93 -4.41 19.44
C MET A 114 3.19 -4.92 20.68
N PRO A 115 2.73 -4.02 21.58
CA PRO A 115 1.94 -4.42 22.73
C PRO A 115 0.67 -5.19 22.34
N ALA A 116 0.37 -6.27 23.07
CA ALA A 116 -0.80 -7.13 22.80
C ALA A 116 -2.14 -6.39 22.78
N ARG A 117 -2.25 -5.28 23.51
CA ARG A 117 -3.44 -4.42 23.49
C ARG A 117 -3.66 -3.79 22.11
N ILE A 118 -2.60 -3.30 21.48
CA ILE A 118 -2.64 -2.68 20.14
C ILE A 118 -2.81 -3.77 19.08
N ALA A 119 -2.09 -4.88 19.20
CA ALA A 119 -2.18 -6.00 18.26
C ALA A 119 -3.62 -6.51 18.05
N LYS A 120 -4.47 -6.45 19.08
CA LYS A 120 -5.88 -6.87 19.00
C LYS A 120 -6.80 -5.88 18.29
N SER A 121 -6.45 -4.59 18.27
CA SER A 121 -7.31 -3.54 17.72
C SER A 121 -7.00 -3.20 16.27
N VAL A 122 -5.78 -3.43 15.81
CA VAL A 122 -5.33 -3.01 14.48
C VAL A 122 -5.39 -4.12 13.43
N GLY A 123 -5.43 -3.71 12.17
CA GLY A 123 -5.39 -4.61 11.01
C GLY A 123 -4.04 -5.33 10.85
N ARG A 124 -4.07 -6.42 10.08
CA ARG A 124 -2.88 -7.19 9.69
C ARG A 124 -1.91 -6.33 8.87
N PHE A 125 -2.39 -5.44 7.99
CA PHE A 125 -1.49 -4.55 7.24
C PHE A 125 -0.69 -3.64 8.18
N THR A 126 -1.32 -3.11 9.22
CA THR A 126 -0.66 -2.36 10.30
C THR A 126 0.32 -3.24 11.07
N HIS A 127 -0.03 -4.51 11.36
CA HIS A 127 0.91 -5.40 12.03
C HIS A 127 2.22 -5.56 11.26
N LEU A 128 2.13 -5.80 9.95
CA LEU A 128 3.30 -5.99 9.10
C LEU A 128 4.10 -4.70 8.96
N ALA A 129 3.43 -3.56 8.81
CA ALA A 129 4.08 -2.25 8.73
C ALA A 129 4.90 -1.93 9.99
N VAL A 130 4.31 -2.18 11.17
CA VAL A 130 4.97 -1.99 12.45
C VAL A 130 6.16 -2.92 12.61
N ALA A 131 5.98 -4.22 12.33
CA ALA A 131 7.06 -5.19 12.43
C ALA A 131 8.23 -4.85 11.50
N ALA A 132 7.96 -4.52 10.23
CA ALA A 132 8.99 -4.09 9.28
C ALA A 132 9.70 -2.82 9.74
N SER A 133 8.97 -1.83 10.29
CA SER A 133 9.56 -0.58 10.79
C SER A 133 10.48 -0.84 12.00
N VAL A 134 10.05 -1.67 12.94
CA VAL A 134 10.88 -2.07 14.10
C VAL A 134 12.14 -2.81 13.65
N LEU A 135 12.02 -3.73 12.70
CA LEU A 135 13.17 -4.45 12.13
C LEU A 135 14.15 -3.49 11.45
N ALA A 136 13.66 -2.50 10.70
CA ALA A 136 14.50 -1.51 10.02
C ALA A 136 15.26 -0.63 11.02
N VAL A 137 14.60 -0.18 12.08
CA VAL A 137 15.21 0.64 13.14
C VAL A 137 16.27 -0.14 13.90
N ARG A 138 16.00 -1.40 14.23
CA ARG A 138 16.98 -2.29 14.88
C ARG A 138 18.18 -2.57 13.98
N ASP A 139 17.94 -2.74 12.67
CA ASP A 139 19.01 -2.95 11.69
C ASP A 139 19.95 -1.74 11.55
N ALA A 140 19.38 -0.53 11.70
CA ALA A 140 20.15 0.71 11.73
C ALA A 140 20.90 0.96 13.05
N ASP A 141 20.80 0.05 14.03
CA ASP A 141 21.34 0.20 15.39
C ASP A 141 20.86 1.50 16.09
N LEU A 142 19.59 1.86 15.84
CA LEU A 142 18.95 3.04 16.42
C LEU A 142 18.03 2.65 17.59
N PRO A 143 17.86 3.53 18.59
CA PRO A 143 16.88 3.30 19.64
C PRO A 143 15.46 3.35 19.07
N GLU A 144 14.56 2.52 19.59
CA GLU A 144 13.16 2.51 19.14
C GLU A 144 12.47 3.87 19.37
N ASN A 145 12.90 4.65 20.36
CA ASN A 145 12.44 6.03 20.58
C ASN A 145 13.21 7.02 19.68
N LEU A 146 12.84 7.09 18.41
CA LEU A 146 13.50 7.95 17.42
C LEU A 146 13.31 9.46 17.68
N GLY A 147 12.26 9.85 18.39
CA GLY A 147 12.05 11.25 18.80
C GLY A 147 13.15 11.82 19.70
N THR A 148 13.95 10.94 20.33
CA THR A 148 15.16 11.35 21.09
C THR A 148 16.39 11.52 20.21
N VAL A 149 16.40 10.95 19.01
CA VAL A 149 17.52 11.01 18.08
C VAL A 149 17.39 12.22 17.16
N HIS A 150 16.27 12.33 16.44
CA HIS A 150 15.99 13.45 15.54
C HIS A 150 14.54 13.91 15.68
N ARG A 151 14.35 15.14 16.17
CA ARG A 151 13.00 15.75 16.32
C ARG A 151 12.28 15.89 14.98
N THR A 152 13.03 16.01 13.89
CA THR A 152 12.53 16.17 12.51
C THR A 152 12.45 14.84 11.76
N ALA A 153 12.65 13.70 12.42
CA ALA A 153 12.57 12.40 11.78
C ALA A 153 11.22 12.22 11.07
N ALA A 154 11.26 12.13 9.75
CA ALA A 154 10.07 11.99 8.92
C ALA A 154 9.59 10.53 8.88
N LEU A 155 8.31 10.36 8.63
CA LEU A 155 7.68 9.06 8.42
C LEU A 155 6.83 9.12 7.15
N CYS A 156 7.07 8.20 6.22
CA CYS A 156 6.17 8.00 5.11
C CYS A 156 5.92 6.52 4.87
N LEU A 157 4.70 6.07 5.12
CA LEU A 157 4.31 4.71 4.78
C LEU A 157 3.40 4.67 3.55
N GLY A 158 3.45 3.55 2.87
CA GLY A 158 2.76 3.31 1.62
C GLY A 158 1.75 2.18 1.74
N THR A 159 0.57 2.36 1.17
CA THR A 159 -0.40 1.28 0.95
C THR A 159 -1.35 1.62 -0.19
N SER A 160 -1.73 0.64 -0.99
CA SER A 160 -2.71 0.73 -2.09
C SER A 160 -4.11 0.30 -1.66
N VAL A 161 -4.22 -0.77 -0.87
CA VAL A 161 -5.49 -1.36 -0.43
C VAL A 161 -5.83 -0.97 1.00
N GLY A 162 -4.83 -0.58 1.81
CA GLY A 162 -4.99 -0.24 3.21
C GLY A 162 -5.61 -1.38 4.01
N GLY A 163 -6.47 -1.03 4.97
CA GLY A 163 -7.22 -2.01 5.75
C GLY A 163 -8.46 -2.57 5.04
N SER A 164 -8.56 -2.46 3.71
CA SER A 164 -9.77 -2.90 3.00
C SER A 164 -9.95 -4.40 3.01
N ALA A 165 -8.85 -5.15 2.86
CA ALA A 165 -8.86 -6.59 2.77
C ALA A 165 -9.19 -7.28 4.11
N ASP A 166 -8.73 -6.73 5.23
CA ASP A 166 -8.83 -7.33 6.55
C ASP A 166 -9.90 -6.71 7.45
N ILE A 167 -9.92 -5.37 7.58
CA ILE A 167 -10.88 -4.62 8.39
C ILE A 167 -12.15 -4.33 7.60
N GLY A 168 -12.01 -3.83 6.37
CA GLY A 168 -13.11 -3.42 5.50
C GLY A 168 -14.04 -4.58 5.18
N GLU A 169 -13.51 -5.62 4.54
CA GLU A 169 -14.26 -6.81 4.14
C GLU A 169 -14.98 -7.47 5.34
N ARG A 170 -14.31 -7.54 6.50
CA ARG A 170 -14.91 -8.07 7.73
C ARG A 170 -16.07 -7.22 8.23
N ASN A 171 -15.93 -5.89 8.23
CA ASN A 171 -16.98 -4.98 8.67
C ASN A 171 -18.16 -4.96 7.70
N VAL A 172 -17.91 -5.02 6.39
CA VAL A 172 -18.96 -5.15 5.36
C VAL A 172 -19.77 -6.43 5.58
N ARG A 173 -19.11 -7.58 5.78
CA ARG A 173 -19.81 -8.84 6.11
C ARG A 173 -20.65 -8.72 7.38
N ARG A 174 -20.12 -8.09 8.44
CA ARG A 174 -20.86 -7.87 9.71
C ARG A 174 -22.06 -6.96 9.53
N PHE A 175 -21.92 -5.89 8.74
CA PHE A 175 -22.98 -4.93 8.44
C PHE A 175 -24.16 -5.62 7.74
N PHE A 176 -23.91 -6.36 6.65
CA PHE A 176 -24.97 -7.04 5.93
C PHE A 176 -25.62 -8.17 6.74
N ALA A 177 -24.87 -8.84 7.62
CA ALA A 177 -25.42 -9.92 8.43
C ALA A 177 -26.20 -9.43 9.66
N LYS A 178 -25.80 -8.33 10.29
CA LYS A 178 -26.28 -7.95 11.64
C LYS A 178 -26.50 -6.45 11.86
N GLY A 179 -26.33 -5.62 10.83
CA GLY A 179 -26.48 -4.17 10.89
C GLY A 179 -25.40 -3.44 11.70
N ILE A 180 -25.62 -2.14 11.90
CA ILE A 180 -24.71 -1.21 12.59
C ILE A 180 -24.27 -1.68 13.99
N PRO A 181 -25.15 -2.25 14.85
CA PRO A 181 -24.77 -2.60 16.23
C PRO A 181 -23.63 -3.64 16.37
N ARG A 182 -23.23 -4.30 15.28
CA ARG A 182 -22.14 -5.29 15.27
C ARG A 182 -20.88 -4.83 14.53
N LEU A 183 -20.85 -3.59 14.07
CA LEU A 183 -19.65 -2.99 13.48
C LEU A 183 -18.61 -2.70 14.56
N ASP A 184 -17.33 -2.76 14.17
CA ASP A 184 -16.23 -2.35 15.04
C ASP A 184 -16.20 -0.81 15.12
N PRO A 185 -16.30 -0.20 16.32
CA PRO A 185 -16.20 1.25 16.47
C PRO A 185 -14.89 1.85 15.96
N LEU A 186 -13.80 1.07 15.99
CA LEU A 186 -12.49 1.48 15.45
C LEU A 186 -12.35 1.17 13.97
N GLY A 187 -13.34 0.52 13.36
CA GLY A 187 -13.28 0.06 11.97
C GLY A 187 -12.92 1.15 10.98
N MET A 188 -13.43 2.38 11.15
CA MET A 188 -13.07 3.50 10.27
C MET A 188 -11.62 3.97 10.48
N LEU A 189 -11.14 3.99 11.71
CA LEU A 189 -9.76 4.38 11.99
C LEU A 189 -8.77 3.36 11.42
N GLU A 190 -9.06 2.08 11.61
CA GLU A 190 -8.15 0.97 11.26
C GLU A 190 -8.30 0.50 9.82
N PHE A 191 -9.40 0.79 9.14
CA PHE A 191 -9.55 0.56 7.69
C PHE A 191 -8.69 1.52 6.87
N SER A 192 -8.51 2.74 7.37
CA SER A 192 -7.85 3.81 6.63
C SER A 192 -6.36 3.52 6.42
N GLY A 193 -5.83 3.79 5.22
CA GLY A 193 -4.41 3.55 4.92
C GLY A 193 -3.44 4.26 5.88
N HIS A 194 -3.84 5.40 6.44
CA HIS A 194 -3.02 6.14 7.41
C HIS A 194 -2.85 5.44 8.77
N ALA A 195 -3.64 4.40 9.08
CA ALA A 195 -3.57 3.73 10.39
C ALA A 195 -2.17 3.18 10.65
N ALA A 196 -1.55 2.54 9.66
CA ALA A 196 -0.17 2.04 9.78
C ALA A 196 0.81 3.16 10.13
N THR A 197 0.71 4.31 9.45
CA THR A 197 1.56 5.49 9.71
C THR A 197 1.36 6.00 11.13
N SER A 198 0.12 6.10 11.61
CA SER A 198 -0.18 6.52 12.99
C SER A 198 0.43 5.58 14.03
N HIS A 199 0.28 4.27 13.85
CA HIS A 199 0.79 3.27 14.80
C HIS A 199 2.32 3.21 14.81
N VAL A 200 2.96 3.29 13.64
CA VAL A 200 4.43 3.35 13.56
C VAL A 200 4.97 4.63 14.18
N SER A 201 4.32 5.77 13.91
CA SER A 201 4.70 7.06 14.52
C SER A 201 4.64 7.01 16.05
N GLN A 202 3.55 6.47 16.60
CA GLN A 202 3.37 6.33 18.05
C GLN A 202 4.38 5.36 18.67
N LEU A 203 4.59 4.21 18.04
CA LEU A 203 5.51 3.19 18.56
C LEU A 203 6.96 3.70 18.57
N LEU A 204 7.39 4.32 17.47
CA LEU A 204 8.74 4.85 17.31
C LEU A 204 8.91 6.25 17.89
N LYS A 205 7.84 6.82 18.47
CA LYS A 205 7.80 8.16 19.08
C LYS A 205 8.30 9.25 18.14
N LEU A 206 7.90 9.16 16.87
CA LEU A 206 8.26 10.14 15.84
C LEU A 206 7.41 11.40 15.99
N THR A 207 8.07 12.56 15.90
CA THR A 207 7.42 13.88 16.00
C THR A 207 7.56 14.74 14.75
N GLY A 208 8.30 14.26 13.76
CA GLY A 208 8.49 14.95 12.48
C GLY A 208 7.30 14.76 11.54
N PRO A 209 7.44 15.20 10.28
CA PRO A 209 6.39 15.06 9.27
C PRO A 209 6.01 13.59 9.07
N ALA A 210 4.73 13.26 9.19
CA ALA A 210 4.20 11.93 8.97
C ALA A 210 3.12 11.96 7.89
N THR A 211 3.28 11.16 6.83
CA THR A 211 2.30 11.08 5.74
C THR A 211 2.11 9.64 5.25
N THR A 212 1.04 9.42 4.49
CA THR A 212 0.77 8.14 3.82
C THR A 212 0.59 8.39 2.35
N LEU A 213 1.32 7.66 1.52
CA LEU A 213 1.19 7.75 0.06
C LEU A 213 0.53 6.51 -0.51
N THR A 214 -0.18 6.72 -1.62
CA THR A 214 -0.85 5.68 -2.38
C THR A 214 -0.82 6.01 -3.86
N SER A 215 -0.29 5.08 -4.65
CA SER A 215 -0.06 5.23 -6.09
C SER A 215 -0.09 3.87 -6.79
N GLY A 216 -0.82 2.91 -6.23
CA GLY A 216 -0.88 1.54 -6.75
C GLY A 216 0.44 0.80 -6.59
N CYS A 217 0.84 0.02 -7.60
CA CYS A 217 2.00 -0.88 -7.49
C CYS A 217 3.34 -0.17 -7.26
N THR A 218 3.45 1.13 -7.56
CA THR A 218 4.67 1.93 -7.35
C THR A 218 4.77 2.55 -5.97
N THR A 219 3.74 2.42 -5.13
CA THR A 219 3.66 3.08 -3.82
C THR A 219 4.93 2.89 -2.97
N GLY A 220 5.52 1.69 -2.98
CA GLY A 220 6.76 1.42 -2.23
C GLY A 220 7.97 2.22 -2.72
N LEU A 221 8.06 2.56 -4.01
CA LEU A 221 9.11 3.42 -4.55
C LEU A 221 8.83 4.89 -4.29
N ASP A 222 7.57 5.30 -4.40
CA ASP A 222 7.18 6.71 -4.23
C ASP A 222 7.42 7.19 -2.79
N VAL A 223 7.21 6.34 -1.78
CA VAL A 223 7.56 6.68 -0.39
C VAL A 223 9.07 6.78 -0.15
N VAL A 224 9.87 5.99 -0.87
CA VAL A 224 11.34 6.07 -0.78
C VAL A 224 11.83 7.37 -1.41
N ASP A 225 11.32 7.72 -2.59
CA ASP A 225 11.62 9.01 -3.22
C ASP A 225 11.24 10.19 -2.34
N TRP A 226 10.03 10.16 -1.76
CA TRP A 226 9.58 11.16 -0.80
C TRP A 226 10.57 11.31 0.37
N GLY A 227 11.01 10.19 0.99
CA GLY A 227 11.98 10.23 2.08
C GLY A 227 13.34 10.77 1.66
N CYS A 228 13.81 10.38 0.47
CA CYS A 228 15.05 10.90 -0.12
C CYS A 228 14.98 12.41 -0.29
N LEU A 229 13.88 12.96 -0.82
CA LEU A 229 13.70 14.40 -0.99
C LEU A 229 13.68 15.14 0.35
N GLN A 230 13.00 14.60 1.36
CA GLN A 230 12.99 15.21 2.70
C GLN A 230 14.39 15.34 3.31
N ILE A 231 15.26 14.36 3.06
CA ILE A 231 16.65 14.42 3.52
C ILE A 231 17.47 15.32 2.60
N ALA A 232 17.44 15.11 1.29
CA ALA A 232 18.25 15.84 0.32
C ALA A 232 18.03 17.36 0.40
N ASP A 233 16.79 17.80 0.58
CA ASP A 233 16.40 19.21 0.59
C ASP A 233 16.52 19.90 1.97
N GLY A 234 16.99 19.20 3.00
CA GLY A 234 17.20 19.82 4.33
C GLY A 234 16.04 19.69 5.31
N GLY A 235 14.89 19.14 4.90
CA GLY A 235 13.66 19.10 5.71
C GLY A 235 13.68 18.11 6.88
N SER A 236 14.49 17.06 6.81
CA SER A 236 14.59 16.03 7.85
C SER A 236 15.97 15.37 7.86
N ASP A 237 16.55 15.06 9.01
CA ASP A 237 17.87 14.39 9.03
C ASP A 237 17.78 12.88 8.81
N MET A 238 16.58 12.34 8.96
CA MET A 238 16.26 10.93 8.85
C MET A 238 14.81 10.79 8.39
N ALA A 239 14.53 9.73 7.64
CA ALA A 239 13.19 9.34 7.27
C ALA A 239 13.02 7.82 7.47
N VAL A 240 11.94 7.41 8.12
CA VAL A 240 11.46 6.03 8.09
C VAL A 240 10.47 5.92 6.95
N VAL A 241 10.79 5.07 5.97
CA VAL A 241 9.96 4.88 4.78
C VAL A 241 9.72 3.41 4.51
N GLY A 242 8.57 3.09 3.95
CA GLY A 242 8.24 1.71 3.60
C GLY A 242 6.79 1.54 3.18
N ALA A 243 6.39 0.33 2.83
CA ALA A 243 5.02 0.03 2.44
C ALA A 243 4.55 -1.30 3.05
N SER A 244 3.25 -1.45 3.22
CA SER A 244 2.66 -2.67 3.75
C SER A 244 1.35 -3.00 3.06
N GLU A 245 1.14 -4.28 2.79
CA GLU A 245 0.00 -4.79 2.06
C GLU A 245 -0.43 -6.19 2.50
N VAL A 246 -1.74 -6.44 2.47
CA VAL A 246 -2.35 -7.76 2.67
C VAL A 246 -3.57 -7.94 1.75
N PRO A 247 -3.35 -7.96 0.42
CA PRO A 247 -4.43 -8.01 -0.56
C PRO A 247 -5.09 -9.39 -0.66
N VAL A 248 -4.58 -10.41 0.06
CA VAL A 248 -5.05 -11.79 -0.01
C VAL A 248 -6.26 -12.00 0.92
N SER A 249 -7.36 -11.34 0.57
CA SER A 249 -8.69 -11.59 1.12
C SER A 249 -9.64 -12.03 0.02
N GLU A 250 -10.73 -12.71 0.37
CA GLU A 250 -11.63 -13.32 -0.62
C GLU A 250 -12.20 -12.28 -1.60
N PHE A 251 -12.62 -11.11 -1.11
CA PHE A 251 -13.21 -10.08 -1.96
C PHE A 251 -12.16 -9.41 -2.85
N ILE A 252 -11.01 -9.03 -2.29
CA ILE A 252 -9.95 -8.38 -3.07
C ILE A 252 -9.40 -9.35 -4.12
N PHE A 253 -9.18 -10.61 -3.77
CA PHE A 253 -8.76 -11.65 -4.71
C PHE A 253 -9.79 -11.86 -5.82
N ALA A 254 -11.09 -11.81 -5.51
CA ALA A 254 -12.16 -11.87 -6.52
C ALA A 254 -12.12 -10.68 -7.49
N LEU A 255 -11.81 -9.47 -7.00
CA LEU A 255 -11.65 -8.29 -7.88
C LEU A 255 -10.45 -8.45 -8.82
N PHE A 256 -9.32 -8.96 -8.33
CA PHE A 256 -8.17 -9.26 -9.18
C PHE A 256 -8.48 -10.36 -10.21
N ALA A 257 -9.23 -11.39 -9.81
CA ALA A 257 -9.69 -12.44 -10.69
C ALA A 257 -10.60 -11.89 -11.80
N ALA A 258 -11.58 -11.05 -11.44
CA ALA A 258 -12.49 -10.43 -12.39
C ALA A 258 -11.78 -9.48 -13.36
N GLY A 259 -10.72 -8.80 -12.91
CA GLY A 259 -9.86 -7.97 -13.74
C GLY A 259 -8.92 -8.74 -14.66
N GLY A 260 -8.82 -10.08 -14.52
CA GLY A 260 -7.90 -10.90 -15.31
C GLY A 260 -6.43 -10.75 -14.94
N PHE A 261 -6.12 -10.24 -13.74
CA PHE A 261 -4.76 -9.98 -13.29
C PHE A 261 -4.06 -11.20 -12.68
N LEU A 262 -4.81 -12.26 -12.35
CA LEU A 262 -4.26 -13.43 -11.66
C LEU A 262 -3.74 -14.48 -12.64
N SER A 263 -2.64 -15.15 -12.26
CA SER A 263 -2.13 -16.28 -13.03
C SER A 263 -3.16 -17.41 -13.12
N THR A 264 -3.41 -17.87 -14.35
CA THR A 264 -4.25 -19.03 -14.67
C THR A 264 -3.43 -20.33 -14.80
N TRP A 265 -2.19 -20.34 -14.31
CA TRP A 265 -1.30 -21.51 -14.36
C TRP A 265 -1.89 -22.68 -13.57
N SER A 266 -1.88 -23.88 -14.18
CA SER A 266 -2.45 -25.11 -13.62
C SER A 266 -1.43 -26.10 -13.06
N GLY A 267 -0.14 -25.82 -13.17
CA GLY A 267 0.92 -26.68 -12.64
C GLY A 267 1.29 -26.35 -11.19
N PRO A 268 2.53 -26.64 -10.76
CA PRO A 268 2.95 -26.41 -9.37
C PRO A 268 2.83 -24.92 -8.96
N PRO A 269 2.29 -24.61 -7.75
CA PRO A 269 2.13 -23.23 -7.26
C PRO A 269 3.43 -22.43 -7.26
N SER A 270 4.53 -23.07 -6.88
CA SER A 270 5.85 -22.44 -6.80
C SER A 270 6.33 -21.86 -8.13
N ALA A 271 5.79 -22.36 -9.25
CA ALA A 271 6.11 -21.94 -10.60
C ALA A 271 5.08 -20.95 -11.19
N SER A 272 4.00 -20.60 -10.48
CA SER A 272 2.93 -19.74 -11.05
C SER A 272 3.44 -18.34 -11.41
N SER A 273 4.28 -17.74 -10.56
CA SER A 273 4.94 -16.47 -10.87
C SER A 273 6.18 -16.73 -11.72
N ARG A 274 6.13 -16.34 -12.99
CA ARG A 274 7.19 -16.58 -13.99
C ARG A 274 7.42 -15.37 -14.90
N PRO A 275 7.94 -14.27 -14.35
CA PRO A 275 8.21 -13.07 -15.14
C PRO A 275 9.02 -13.38 -16.40
N TYR A 276 8.64 -12.77 -17.52
CA TYR A 276 9.27 -12.92 -18.84
C TYR A 276 9.19 -14.32 -19.48
N ASP A 277 8.66 -15.33 -18.80
CA ASP A 277 8.47 -16.66 -19.37
C ASP A 277 7.38 -16.64 -20.47
N ARG A 278 7.54 -17.53 -21.46
CA ARG A 278 6.60 -17.67 -22.58
C ARG A 278 5.21 -18.12 -22.13
N LEU A 279 5.14 -18.87 -21.03
CA LEU A 279 3.92 -19.43 -20.45
C LEU A 279 3.40 -18.60 -19.27
N ARG A 280 3.88 -17.37 -19.05
CA ARG A 280 3.29 -16.47 -18.06
C ARG A 280 1.82 -16.18 -18.42
N SER A 281 0.95 -16.14 -17.41
CA SER A 281 -0.51 -16.13 -17.63
C SER A 281 -1.28 -15.22 -16.66
N GLY A 282 -0.59 -14.19 -16.17
CA GLY A 282 -1.02 -13.19 -15.19
C GLY A 282 0.20 -12.37 -14.76
#